data_AF-A0A090WY97-F1
#
_entry.id   AF-A0A090WY97-F1
#
_cell.length_a   1.000
_cell.length_b   1.000
_cell.length_c   1.000
_cell.angle_alpha   90.00
_cell.angle_beta   90.00
_cell.angle_gamma   90.00
#
_symmetry.space_group_name_H-M   'P 1'
#
loop_
_entity.id
_entity.type
_entity.pdbx_description
1 polymer ?
#
loop_
_entity_poly.entity_id
_entity_poly.type
_entity_poly.pdbx_seq_one_letter_code
_entity_poly.pdbx_strand_id
1 'polypeptide(L)'
;MGQCYFLIKIYPPTDPDKLWSCPPAIKVSSPKKDKAITNVISNANRETFSLKVENASKIKKGDWVILKMQNNSKDLITQDIQPLKLEPKWTSIIEKGVVVNERHQVANVKGSTITFVEPIHYKIQSKHNWSLSTFEHLTHVGFEKMTFEGNWTKDFKHHRSAQDDGGWSILGISDAVTHGLKIVPLKTLIMLLILVTQQLAQQ
;
A
#
# COMPACT_ATOMS: atom_id res chain seq x y z
N MET A 1 -26.68 13.32 -16.86
CA MET A 1 -26.86 13.65 -15.43
C MET A 1 -26.13 12.57 -14.63
N GLY A 2 -25.33 12.96 -13.64
CA GLY A 2 -24.66 12.00 -12.74
C GLY A 2 -25.61 11.54 -11.63
N GLN A 3 -25.33 10.37 -11.02
CA GLN A 3 -26.08 9.88 -9.85
C GLN A 3 -25.43 10.41 -8.57
N CYS A 4 -26.22 10.92 -7.62
CA CYS A 4 -25.74 11.30 -6.30
C CYS A 4 -26.14 10.24 -5.26
N TYR A 5 -25.16 9.77 -4.49
CA TYR A 5 -25.33 8.84 -3.39
C TYR A 5 -25.06 9.58 -2.08
N PHE A 6 -26.10 9.68 -1.26
CA PHE A 6 -26.04 10.37 0.02
C PHE A 6 -25.93 9.36 1.17
N LEU A 7 -24.83 9.42 1.91
CA LEU A 7 -24.63 8.63 3.10
C LEU A 7 -25.29 9.34 4.29
N ILE A 8 -26.39 8.77 4.79
CA ILE A 8 -27.20 9.36 5.88
C ILE A 8 -26.62 9.02 7.27
N LYS A 9 -26.02 7.83 7.39
CA LYS A 9 -25.49 7.27 8.64
C LYS A 9 -24.12 6.66 8.41
N ILE A 10 -23.34 6.59 9.48
CA ILE A 10 -22.05 5.90 9.45
C ILE A 10 -22.20 4.41 9.25
N TYR A 11 -21.15 3.79 8.69
CA TYR A 11 -20.92 2.37 8.88
C TYR A 11 -20.19 2.16 10.22
N PRO A 12 -20.75 1.35 11.14
CA PRO A 12 -20.10 1.08 12.41
C PRO A 12 -18.80 0.29 12.20
N PRO A 13 -17.86 0.34 13.16
CA PRO A 13 -16.65 -0.46 13.10
C PRO A 13 -17.00 -1.96 13.04
N THR A 14 -16.30 -2.73 12.21
CA THR A 14 -16.49 -4.20 12.17
C THR A 14 -16.01 -4.88 13.45
N ASP A 15 -15.12 -4.21 14.19
CA ASP A 15 -14.62 -4.61 15.50
C ASP A 15 -14.82 -3.43 16.46
N PRO A 16 -15.72 -3.53 17.45
CA PRO A 16 -16.04 -2.43 18.37
C PRO A 16 -14.84 -1.84 19.11
N ASP A 17 -13.79 -2.63 19.33
CA ASP A 17 -12.58 -2.20 20.05
C ASP A 17 -11.56 -1.51 19.12
N LYS A 18 -11.84 -1.46 17.81
CA LYS A 18 -10.97 -0.88 16.79
C LYS A 18 -11.70 0.22 16.03
N LEU A 19 -11.49 1.47 16.42
CA LEU A 19 -12.13 2.65 15.83
C LEU A 19 -11.87 2.77 14.32
N TRP A 20 -10.70 2.33 13.85
CA TRP A 20 -10.29 2.32 12.43
C TRP A 20 -10.90 1.18 11.60
N SER A 21 -11.78 0.35 12.17
CA SER A 21 -12.35 -0.82 11.48
C SER A 21 -13.68 -0.54 10.77
N CYS A 22 -14.06 0.73 10.61
CA CYS A 22 -15.26 1.10 9.84
C CYS A 22 -15.07 0.72 8.36
N PRO A 23 -15.95 -0.11 7.77
CA PRO A 23 -15.85 -0.46 6.36
C PRO A 23 -16.33 0.72 5.50
N PRO A 24 -15.76 0.89 4.29
CA PRO A 24 -16.33 1.82 3.33
C PRO A 24 -17.68 1.30 2.81
N ALA A 25 -18.60 2.20 2.45
CA ALA A 25 -19.88 1.84 1.87
C ALA A 25 -19.75 1.01 0.59
N ILE A 26 -18.77 1.36 -0.25
CA ILE A 26 -18.38 0.65 -1.46
C ILE A 26 -16.90 0.27 -1.31
N LYS A 27 -16.64 -1.04 -1.29
CA LYS A 27 -15.28 -1.60 -1.25
C LYS A 27 -14.96 -2.31 -2.56
N VAL A 28 -13.83 -1.95 -3.17
CA VAL A 28 -13.28 -2.65 -4.33
C VAL A 28 -11.86 -3.09 -4.01
N SER A 29 -11.64 -4.41 -3.99
CA SER A 29 -10.36 -5.02 -3.64
C SER A 29 -10.30 -6.44 -4.20
N SER A 30 -9.09 -6.91 -4.50
CA SER A 30 -8.86 -8.29 -4.90
C SER A 30 -9.15 -9.24 -3.73
N PRO A 31 -9.94 -10.32 -3.90
CA PRO A 31 -10.13 -11.33 -2.87
C PRO A 31 -8.93 -12.29 -2.76
N LYS A 32 -7.98 -12.21 -3.70
CA LYS A 32 -6.84 -13.12 -3.79
C LYS A 32 -5.70 -12.61 -2.94
N LYS A 33 -4.89 -13.55 -2.43
CA LYS A 33 -3.70 -13.26 -1.63
C LYS A 33 -2.44 -13.33 -2.48
N ASP A 34 -1.55 -12.37 -2.27
CA ASP A 34 -0.19 -12.40 -2.78
C ASP A 34 0.53 -13.69 -2.37
N LYS A 35 1.41 -14.17 -3.24
CA LYS A 35 2.22 -15.37 -2.99
C LYS A 35 3.69 -15.06 -3.24
N ALA A 36 4.57 -15.56 -2.37
CA ALA A 36 6.01 -15.49 -2.59
C ALA A 36 6.38 -16.23 -3.89
N ILE A 37 7.28 -15.64 -4.68
CA ILE A 37 7.74 -16.18 -5.96
C ILE A 37 9.19 -16.66 -5.85
N THR A 38 10.09 -15.76 -5.43
CA THR A 38 11.55 -15.98 -5.43
C THR A 38 12.25 -14.99 -4.51
N ASN A 39 13.47 -15.32 -4.06
CA ASN A 39 14.35 -14.37 -3.37
C ASN A 39 15.16 -13.52 -4.36
N VAL A 40 15.57 -12.34 -3.92
CA VAL A 40 16.47 -11.42 -4.63
C VAL A 40 17.91 -11.66 -4.17
N ILE A 41 18.81 -11.91 -5.11
CA ILE A 41 20.20 -12.32 -4.82
C ILE A 41 21.24 -11.24 -5.15
N SER A 42 20.86 -10.17 -5.85
CA SER A 42 21.75 -9.05 -6.14
C SER A 42 21.44 -7.82 -5.31
N ASN A 43 22.47 -7.00 -5.08
CA ASN A 43 22.28 -5.61 -4.67
C ASN A 43 21.74 -4.79 -5.86
N ALA A 44 21.03 -3.71 -5.56
CA ALA A 44 20.61 -2.71 -6.54
C ALA A 44 20.60 -1.32 -5.89
N ASN A 45 21.01 -0.31 -6.64
CA ASN A 45 20.94 1.06 -6.16
C ASN A 45 19.53 1.63 -6.36
N ARG A 46 19.19 2.63 -5.56
CA ARG A 46 18.00 3.45 -5.80
C ARG A 46 18.07 4.06 -7.21
N GLU A 47 16.91 4.26 -7.83
CA GLU A 47 16.75 4.78 -9.19
C GLU A 47 17.36 3.88 -10.29
N THR A 48 17.57 2.60 -10.00
CA THR A 48 17.89 1.58 -11.02
C THR A 48 16.68 0.71 -11.32
N PHE A 49 16.70 -0.03 -12.42
CA PHE A 49 15.50 -0.71 -12.94
C PHE A 49 15.61 -2.23 -12.91
N SER A 50 16.71 -2.81 -12.44
CA SER A 50 16.95 -4.24 -12.60
C SER A 50 17.60 -4.87 -11.40
N LEU A 51 17.22 -6.13 -11.14
CA LEU A 51 17.80 -6.98 -10.11
C LEU A 51 17.85 -8.44 -10.58
N LYS A 52 18.66 -9.24 -9.91
CA LYS A 52 18.73 -10.70 -10.10
C LYS A 52 17.99 -11.41 -8.99
N VAL A 53 17.28 -12.46 -9.37
CA VAL A 53 16.55 -13.36 -8.47
C VAL A 53 17.07 -14.79 -8.57
N GLU A 54 16.77 -15.62 -7.57
CA GLU A 54 17.11 -17.05 -7.62
C GLU A 54 16.43 -17.76 -8.79
N ASN A 55 15.13 -17.49 -9.00
CA ASN A 55 14.35 -18.12 -10.05
C ASN A 55 13.27 -17.19 -10.62
N ALA A 56 13.41 -16.85 -11.91
CA ALA A 56 12.47 -16.00 -12.63
C ALA A 56 11.43 -16.78 -13.46
N SER A 57 11.40 -18.12 -13.40
CA SER A 57 10.59 -18.95 -14.32
C SER A 57 9.08 -18.72 -14.26
N LYS A 58 8.58 -18.15 -13.15
CA LYS A 58 7.17 -17.82 -12.93
C LYS A 58 6.83 -16.35 -13.19
N ILE A 59 7.79 -15.56 -13.70
CA ILE A 59 7.64 -14.12 -13.92
C ILE A 59 7.74 -13.84 -15.43
N LYS A 60 6.83 -13.03 -15.96
CA LYS A 60 6.88 -12.57 -17.36
C LYS A 60 6.64 -11.07 -17.47
N LYS A 61 6.99 -10.51 -18.63
CA LYS A 61 6.67 -9.12 -18.99
C LYS A 61 5.19 -8.82 -18.78
N GLY A 62 4.89 -7.67 -18.20
CA GLY A 62 3.54 -7.18 -17.90
C GLY A 62 3.00 -7.61 -16.54
N ASP A 63 3.61 -8.61 -15.89
CA ASP A 63 3.22 -9.00 -14.52
C ASP A 63 3.48 -7.84 -13.55
N TRP A 64 2.59 -7.71 -12.57
CA TRP A 64 2.84 -6.88 -11.41
C TRP A 64 3.36 -7.75 -10.26
N VAL A 65 4.44 -7.29 -9.67
CA VAL A 65 5.07 -7.93 -8.52
C VAL A 65 5.23 -6.95 -7.38
N ILE A 66 5.39 -7.49 -6.18
CA ILE A 66 5.77 -6.72 -5.01
C ILE A 66 7.18 -7.11 -4.62
N LEU A 67 8.10 -6.15 -4.66
CA LEU A 67 9.42 -6.24 -4.08
C LEU A 67 9.31 -5.96 -2.58
N LYS A 68 9.55 -6.99 -1.77
CA LYS A 68 9.31 -6.97 -0.32
C LYS A 68 10.60 -7.19 0.46
N MET A 69 10.70 -6.50 1.59
CA MET A 69 11.68 -6.78 2.64
C MET A 69 11.07 -6.48 4.00
N GLN A 70 11.28 -7.38 4.95
CA GLN A 70 11.06 -7.13 6.36
C GLN A 70 12.26 -7.69 7.13
N ASN A 71 13.00 -6.82 7.79
CA ASN A 71 14.24 -7.22 8.47
C ASN A 71 14.57 -6.24 9.61
N ASN A 72 15.00 -6.77 10.75
CA ASN A 72 15.35 -6.00 11.95
C ASN A 72 16.86 -5.98 12.26
N SER A 73 17.71 -6.23 11.25
CA SER A 73 19.15 -6.15 11.44
C SER A 73 19.59 -4.73 11.84
N LYS A 74 20.52 -4.66 12.80
CA LYS A 74 20.96 -3.39 13.39
C LYS A 74 21.53 -2.42 12.35
N ASP A 75 22.25 -2.94 11.36
CA ASP A 75 22.83 -2.15 10.29
C ASP A 75 21.77 -1.56 9.35
N LEU A 76 20.73 -2.34 9.03
CA LEU A 76 19.60 -1.86 8.22
C LEU A 76 18.82 -0.77 8.95
N ILE A 77 18.43 -1.01 10.20
CA ILE A 77 17.71 -0.02 11.02
C ILE A 77 18.54 1.26 11.11
N THR A 78 19.84 1.15 11.42
CA THR A 78 20.73 2.31 11.53
C THR A 78 20.81 3.11 10.23
N GLN A 79 20.83 2.43 9.07
CA GLN A 79 20.84 3.08 7.76
C GLN A 79 19.49 3.76 7.43
N ASP A 80 18.39 3.09 7.74
CA ASP A 80 17.03 3.52 7.38
C ASP A 80 16.60 4.79 8.11
N ILE A 81 16.98 4.91 9.39
CA ILE A 81 16.60 6.06 10.21
C ILE A 81 17.52 7.26 10.06
N GLN A 82 18.60 7.18 9.26
CA GLN A 82 19.55 8.30 9.14
C GLN A 82 18.84 9.60 8.74
N PRO A 83 19.22 10.75 9.34
CA PRO A 83 20.33 10.96 10.28
C PRO A 83 19.96 10.76 11.76
N LEU A 84 18.79 10.21 12.06
CA LEU A 84 18.26 10.09 13.42
C LEU A 84 18.97 8.97 14.21
N LYS A 85 18.89 9.07 15.54
CA LYS A 85 19.29 8.01 16.45
C LYS A 85 18.07 7.16 16.80
N LEU A 86 18.30 5.86 16.98
CA LEU A 86 17.26 4.94 17.38
C LEU A 86 16.79 5.28 18.80
N GLU A 87 15.52 5.62 18.94
CA GLU A 87 14.91 5.89 20.24
C GLU A 87 14.28 4.61 20.82
N PRO A 88 14.47 4.31 22.13
CA PRO A 88 13.91 3.10 22.76
C PRO A 88 12.39 2.98 22.63
N LYS A 89 11.68 4.11 22.52
CA LYS A 89 10.23 4.15 22.32
C LYS A 89 9.76 3.72 20.93
N TRP A 90 10.66 3.55 19.95
CA TRP A 90 10.31 3.08 18.61
C TRP A 90 10.21 1.55 18.56
N THR A 91 9.34 0.99 19.41
CA THR A 91 9.19 -0.47 19.58
C THR A 91 8.91 -1.18 18.27
N SER A 92 8.11 -0.60 17.37
CA SER A 92 7.80 -1.23 16.07
C SER A 92 9.03 -1.47 15.20
N ILE A 93 9.94 -0.50 15.05
CA ILE A 93 11.13 -0.70 14.20
C ILE A 93 12.17 -1.58 14.91
N ILE A 94 12.22 -1.55 16.25
CA ILE A 94 13.10 -2.38 17.07
C ILE A 94 12.69 -3.86 16.97
N GLU A 95 11.40 -4.14 17.15
CA GLU A 95 10.88 -5.51 17.22
C GLU A 95 10.62 -6.10 15.85
N LYS A 96 9.92 -5.37 14.98
CA LYS A 96 9.46 -5.86 13.67
C LYS A 96 10.44 -5.54 12.54
N GLY A 97 11.32 -4.57 12.74
CA GLY A 97 12.29 -4.13 11.74
C GLY A 97 11.75 -3.10 10.75
N VAL A 98 12.56 -2.83 9.73
CA VAL A 98 12.19 -2.03 8.57
C VAL A 98 11.31 -2.88 7.66
N VAL A 99 10.21 -2.31 7.16
CA VAL A 99 9.30 -2.96 6.22
C VAL A 99 9.27 -2.15 4.92
N VAL A 100 9.62 -2.78 3.80
CA VAL A 100 9.54 -2.16 2.47
C VAL A 100 8.66 -3.03 1.58
N ASN A 101 7.71 -2.39 0.89
CA ASN A 101 6.84 -3.01 -0.10
C ASN A 101 6.72 -2.08 -1.32
N GLU A 102 7.48 -2.36 -2.38
CA GLU A 102 7.39 -1.63 -3.64
C GLU A 102 6.64 -2.45 -4.67
N ARG A 103 5.69 -1.83 -5.39
CA ARG A 103 4.97 -2.46 -6.49
C ARG A 103 5.59 -2.03 -7.80
N HIS A 104 5.89 -3.01 -8.65
CA HIS A 104 6.56 -2.79 -9.93
C HIS A 104 5.88 -3.58 -11.02
N GLN A 105 5.77 -3.00 -12.22
CA GLN A 105 5.44 -3.76 -13.41
C GLN A 105 6.72 -4.31 -14.05
N VAL A 106 6.70 -5.58 -14.45
CA VAL A 106 7.84 -6.21 -15.12
C VAL A 106 7.92 -5.76 -16.58
N ALA A 107 8.98 -5.05 -16.95
CA ALA A 107 9.26 -4.64 -18.32
C ALA A 107 9.89 -5.77 -19.14
N ASN A 108 10.77 -6.57 -18.53
CA ASN A 108 11.48 -7.67 -19.21
C ASN A 108 12.02 -8.72 -18.22
N VAL A 109 12.20 -9.95 -18.70
CA VAL A 109 12.87 -11.04 -17.99
C VAL A 109 13.94 -11.65 -18.89
N LYS A 110 15.20 -11.67 -18.44
CA LYS A 110 16.33 -12.28 -19.15
C LYS A 110 17.12 -13.18 -18.21
N GLY A 111 16.94 -14.50 -18.34
CA GLY A 111 17.49 -15.47 -17.40
C GLY A 111 16.98 -15.18 -15.99
N SER A 112 17.88 -14.98 -15.04
CA SER A 112 17.56 -14.59 -13.65
C SER A 112 17.42 -13.09 -13.42
N THR A 113 17.56 -12.25 -14.45
CA THR A 113 17.47 -10.79 -14.34
C THR A 113 16.06 -10.32 -14.67
N ILE A 114 15.46 -9.57 -13.74
CA ILE A 114 14.18 -8.88 -13.91
C ILE A 114 14.48 -7.40 -14.16
N THR A 115 13.80 -6.81 -15.14
CA THR A 115 13.78 -5.36 -15.37
C THR A 115 12.37 -4.85 -15.14
N PHE A 116 12.21 -3.79 -14.33
CA PHE A 116 10.95 -3.12 -14.05
C PHE A 116 10.70 -1.94 -14.98
N VAL A 117 9.43 -1.53 -15.10
CA VAL A 117 9.03 -0.31 -15.81
C VAL A 117 9.39 0.92 -14.99
N GLU A 118 9.13 0.88 -13.69
CA GLU A 118 9.47 1.93 -12.73
C GLU A 118 10.86 1.71 -12.11
N PRO A 119 11.53 2.78 -11.65
CA PRO A 119 12.77 2.66 -10.89
C PRO A 119 12.53 2.06 -9.50
N ILE A 120 13.50 1.32 -8.99
CA ILE A 120 13.55 0.82 -7.60
C ILE A 120 13.79 2.02 -6.67
N HIS A 121 12.94 2.22 -5.66
CA HIS A 121 12.98 3.39 -4.78
C HIS A 121 13.81 3.18 -3.51
N TYR A 122 14.12 1.94 -3.16
CA TYR A 122 14.93 1.57 -2.01
C TYR A 122 16.25 0.94 -2.43
N LYS A 123 17.34 1.27 -1.72
CA LYS A 123 18.63 0.62 -1.95
C LYS A 123 18.57 -0.84 -1.50
N ILE A 124 18.62 -1.77 -2.46
CA ILE A 124 18.59 -3.20 -2.19
C ILE A 124 19.99 -3.68 -1.79
N GLN A 125 20.07 -4.32 -0.63
CA GLN A 125 21.22 -5.13 -0.24
C GLN A 125 20.72 -6.55 -0.01
N SER A 126 21.19 -7.51 -0.82
CA SER A 126 20.65 -8.88 -0.84
C SER A 126 20.76 -9.59 0.50
N LYS A 127 21.72 -9.20 1.35
CA LYS A 127 21.84 -9.67 2.74
C LYS A 127 20.62 -9.40 3.64
N HIS A 128 19.69 -8.52 3.24
CA HIS A 128 18.49 -8.18 4.03
C HIS A 128 17.24 -8.99 3.67
N ASN A 129 17.39 -10.16 3.01
CA ASN A 129 16.29 -11.10 2.71
C ASN A 129 15.18 -10.50 1.82
N TRP A 130 15.58 -9.83 0.75
CA TRP A 130 14.64 -9.30 -0.24
C TRP A 130 13.97 -10.42 -1.04
N SER A 131 12.69 -10.24 -1.39
CA SER A 131 11.93 -11.21 -2.17
C SER A 131 10.97 -10.54 -3.15
N LEU A 132 10.54 -11.30 -4.16
CA LEU A 132 9.42 -10.94 -5.01
C LEU A 132 8.20 -11.79 -4.66
N SER A 133 7.05 -11.15 -4.54
CA SER A 133 5.73 -11.78 -4.44
C SER A 133 4.85 -11.39 -5.63
N THR A 134 3.82 -12.18 -5.92
CA THR A 134 2.75 -11.73 -6.83
C THR A 134 2.09 -10.49 -6.23
N PHE A 135 1.64 -9.58 -7.09
CA PHE A 135 0.65 -8.58 -6.70
C PHE A 135 -0.71 -9.02 -7.24
N GLU A 136 -1.53 -9.64 -6.40
CA GLU A 136 -2.88 -10.01 -6.82
C GLU A 136 -3.76 -8.76 -6.83
N HIS A 137 -4.15 -8.31 -8.02
CA HIS A 137 -4.83 -7.04 -8.19
C HIS A 137 -6.01 -7.12 -9.16
N LEU A 138 -6.91 -6.16 -9.02
CA LEU A 138 -7.95 -5.85 -9.97
C LEU A 138 -7.38 -4.94 -11.07
N THR A 139 -7.81 -5.15 -12.30
CA THR A 139 -7.57 -4.25 -13.41
C THR A 139 -8.90 -3.70 -13.91
N HIS A 140 -8.86 -2.58 -14.63
CA HIS A 140 -10.06 -1.99 -15.26
C HIS A 140 -11.16 -1.62 -14.24
N VAL A 141 -10.78 -1.18 -13.04
CA VAL A 141 -11.71 -0.61 -12.06
C VAL A 141 -12.02 0.83 -12.44
N GLY A 142 -13.30 1.17 -12.57
CA GLY A 142 -13.74 2.52 -12.93
C GLY A 142 -15.03 2.92 -12.21
N PHE A 143 -15.11 4.20 -11.87
CA PHE A 143 -16.30 4.86 -11.32
C PHE A 143 -16.51 6.13 -12.13
N GLU A 144 -17.68 6.28 -12.75
CA GLU A 144 -17.94 7.43 -13.63
C GLU A 144 -19.26 8.10 -13.30
N LYS A 145 -19.27 9.44 -13.33
CA LYS A 145 -20.47 10.27 -13.17
C LYS A 145 -21.24 9.98 -11.87
N MET A 146 -20.51 9.76 -10.78
CA MET A 146 -21.03 9.57 -9.44
C MET A 146 -20.64 10.76 -8.55
N THR A 147 -21.57 11.19 -7.70
CA THR A 147 -21.32 12.12 -6.60
C THR A 147 -21.58 11.39 -5.29
N PHE A 148 -20.68 11.58 -4.32
CA PHE A 148 -20.79 11.01 -2.99
C PHE A 148 -20.87 12.15 -1.98
N GLU A 149 -21.90 12.13 -1.15
CA GLU A 149 -22.12 13.13 -0.11
C GLU A 149 -22.32 12.41 1.22
N GLY A 150 -21.78 12.98 2.30
CA GLY A 150 -21.93 12.46 3.66
C GLY A 150 -22.63 13.47 4.56
N ASN A 151 -23.50 12.98 5.43
CA ASN A 151 -24.20 13.78 6.45
C ASN A 151 -23.29 14.12 7.67
N TRP A 152 -22.04 14.51 7.43
CA TRP A 152 -21.10 14.91 8.48
C TRP A 152 -21.30 16.38 8.85
N THR A 153 -21.66 16.65 10.12
CA THR A 153 -21.99 18.01 10.59
C THR A 153 -21.22 18.42 11.85
N LYS A 154 -20.18 17.67 12.25
CA LYS A 154 -19.44 17.86 13.50
C LYS A 154 -18.00 18.32 13.24
N ASP A 155 -17.23 18.65 14.27
CA ASP A 155 -15.79 18.88 14.13
C ASP A 155 -15.03 17.54 14.12
N PHE A 156 -14.04 17.39 13.24
CA PHE A 156 -13.16 16.22 13.20
C PHE A 156 -12.16 16.23 14.36
N LYS A 157 -11.97 15.07 15.01
CA LYS A 157 -10.87 14.86 15.96
C LYS A 157 -10.19 13.51 15.71
N HIS A 158 -8.90 13.55 15.40
CA HIS A 158 -8.06 12.38 15.15
C HIS A 158 -8.16 11.38 16.32
N HIS A 159 -8.56 10.14 16.04
CA HIS A 159 -8.69 9.05 17.02
C HIS A 159 -9.70 9.25 18.15
N ARG A 160 -10.68 10.16 18.01
CA ARG A 160 -11.73 10.33 19.02
C ARG A 160 -12.75 9.19 19.02
N SER A 161 -13.18 8.75 17.84
CA SER A 161 -14.28 7.79 17.70
C SER A 161 -14.23 7.09 16.35
N ALA A 162 -14.96 5.98 16.22
CA ALA A 162 -15.10 5.27 14.95
C ALA A 162 -15.76 6.15 13.88
N GLN A 163 -16.64 7.07 14.30
CA GLN A 163 -17.19 8.10 13.43
C GLN A 163 -16.08 8.98 12.84
N ASP A 164 -15.11 9.41 13.65
CA ASP A 164 -13.96 10.23 13.20
C ASP A 164 -12.95 9.43 12.37
N ASP A 165 -12.74 8.15 12.70
CA ASP A 165 -11.64 7.33 12.16
C ASP A 165 -11.98 6.54 10.89
N GLY A 166 -13.21 6.64 10.40
CA GLY A 166 -13.58 5.99 9.14
C GLY A 166 -15.07 5.78 8.91
N GLY A 167 -15.94 6.10 9.87
CA GLY A 167 -17.37 5.85 9.79
C GLY A 167 -18.08 6.49 8.59
N TRP A 168 -17.48 7.50 7.97
CA TRP A 168 -17.99 8.17 6.76
C TRP A 168 -17.23 7.82 5.49
N SER A 169 -16.42 6.76 5.51
CA SER A 169 -15.74 6.29 4.31
C SER A 169 -16.77 5.78 3.30
N ILE A 170 -16.88 6.43 2.15
CA ILE A 170 -17.85 6.02 1.13
C ILE A 170 -17.21 5.05 0.14
N LEU A 171 -16.01 5.37 -0.36
CA LEU A 171 -15.33 4.59 -1.38
C LEU A 171 -13.95 4.16 -0.89
N GLY A 172 -13.72 2.85 -0.83
CA GLY A 172 -12.41 2.27 -0.57
C GLY A 172 -11.96 1.41 -1.75
N ILE A 173 -10.84 1.77 -2.36
CA ILE A 173 -10.20 1.02 -3.44
C ILE A 173 -8.83 0.55 -2.95
N SER A 174 -8.59 -0.75 -2.98
CA SER A 174 -7.26 -1.33 -2.76
C SER A 174 -6.97 -2.40 -3.80
N ASP A 175 -5.70 -2.80 -3.91
CA ASP A 175 -5.26 -3.90 -4.76
C ASP A 175 -5.75 -3.74 -6.21
N ALA A 176 -5.62 -2.54 -6.75
CA ALA A 176 -6.03 -2.21 -8.10
C ALA A 176 -4.89 -1.54 -8.87
N VAL A 177 -4.74 -1.93 -10.14
CA VAL A 177 -3.88 -1.24 -11.10
C VAL A 177 -4.79 -0.63 -12.16
N THR A 178 -4.67 0.68 -12.37
CA THR A 178 -5.43 1.39 -13.39
C THR A 178 -4.47 2.12 -14.31
N HIS A 179 -4.68 2.01 -15.62
CA HIS A 179 -4.11 2.95 -16.58
C HIS A 179 -5.18 4.00 -16.86
N GLY A 180 -5.31 5.01 -15.97
CA GLY A 180 -6.18 6.18 -16.21
C GLY A 180 -7.47 6.26 -15.39
N LEU A 181 -7.36 6.28 -14.06
CA LEU A 181 -8.47 6.67 -13.19
C LEU A 181 -8.91 8.12 -13.49
N LYS A 182 -10.08 8.30 -14.09
CA LYS A 182 -10.74 9.61 -14.23
C LYS A 182 -11.72 9.83 -13.08
N ILE A 183 -11.23 10.34 -11.95
CA ILE A 183 -12.10 10.83 -10.88
C ILE A 183 -12.68 12.18 -11.33
N VAL A 184 -14.00 12.24 -11.53
CA VAL A 184 -14.75 13.49 -11.77
C VAL A 184 -14.96 14.20 -10.41
N PRO A 185 -14.92 15.54 -10.32
CA PRO A 185 -14.77 16.25 -9.04
C PRO A 185 -15.77 15.83 -7.97
N LEU A 186 -15.22 15.36 -6.84
CA LEU A 186 -15.88 15.30 -5.55
C LEU A 186 -16.19 16.74 -5.12
N LYS A 187 -17.48 17.12 -5.07
CA LYS A 187 -17.88 18.35 -4.39
C LYS A 187 -18.14 18.01 -2.93
N THR A 188 -17.22 18.48 -2.09
CA THR A 188 -17.22 18.39 -0.62
C THR A 188 -17.12 16.98 -0.05
N LEU A 189 -15.88 16.47 0.02
CA LEU A 189 -15.50 15.43 0.95
C LEU A 189 -14.14 15.78 1.54
N ILE A 190 -14.02 15.83 2.87
CA ILE A 190 -12.71 15.74 3.55
C ILE A 190 -12.29 14.28 3.39
N MET A 191 -11.63 14.00 2.27
CA MET A 191 -11.18 12.66 1.93
C MET A 191 -9.85 12.42 2.67
N LEU A 192 -9.89 11.62 3.73
CA LEU A 192 -8.66 11.06 4.30
C LEU A 192 -8.18 9.97 3.33
N LEU A 193 -7.36 10.36 2.35
CA LEU A 193 -6.59 9.42 1.55
C LEU A 193 -5.53 8.80 2.47
N ILE A 194 -5.88 7.72 3.19
CA ILE A 194 -4.89 6.88 3.84
C ILE A 194 -4.23 6.08 2.72
N LEU A 195 -3.22 6.68 2.07
CA LEU A 195 -2.14 5.91 1.48
C LEU A 195 -1.60 5.03 2.61
N VAL A 196 -1.77 3.72 2.49
CA VAL A 196 -1.20 2.74 3.40
C VAL A 196 0.32 2.77 3.23
N THR A 197 0.95 3.73 3.87
CA THR A 197 2.24 3.54 4.54
C THR A 197 1.91 3.31 6.00
N GLN A 198 1.52 2.08 6.36
CA GLN A 198 1.57 1.64 7.76
C GLN A 198 3.05 1.51 8.14
N GLN A 199 3.67 2.66 8.40
CA GLN A 199 4.86 2.76 9.22
C GLN A 199 4.76 4.12 9.89
N LEU A 200 4.71 4.11 11.22
CA LEU A 200 4.66 5.28 12.12
C LEU A 200 3.28 5.92 12.32
N ALA A 201 2.33 5.19 12.92
CA ALA A 201 1.26 5.80 13.71
C ALA A 201 0.64 4.78 14.69
N GLN A 202 1.44 4.30 15.63
CA GLN A 202 0.95 3.86 16.94
C GLN A 202 1.95 4.43 17.95
N GLN A 203 1.62 5.61 18.48
CA GLN A 203 2.07 6.07 19.79
C GLN A 203 0.88 5.95 20.72
#